data_AF-A0A955PW25-F1
#
_entry.id   AF-A0A955PW25-F1
#
_cell.length_a   1.000
_cell.length_b   1.000
_cell.length_c   1.000
_cell.angle_alpha   90.00
_cell.angle_beta   90.00
_cell.angle_gamma   90.00
#
_symmetry.space_group_name_H-M   'P 1'
#
loop_
_entity.id
_entity.type
_entity.pdbx_description
1 polymer ?
#
loop_
_entity_poly.entity_id
_entity_poly.type
_entity_poly.pdbx_seq_one_letter_code
_entity_poly.pdbx_strand_id
1 'polypeptide(L)'
;MKLKEWAKTLLFYEIALGMKATLSHFLHYKPITLQYPHEKKQLPSNYRGMLALLRYDDGTEKCVGCDLCEAACPSRVIRVVSAEVPGEPTKRYSKEYYMDMTRCLFCGLCVKACPVDALGMTQEYEWAVYDKRQLQLNKEQLLAIGDRNFPVREKRLEFQHPNVAYFNVGFKEIPQKEL
;
A
#
# COMPACT_ATOMS: atom_id res chain seq x y z
N MET A 1 -24.79 -25.24 -51.82
CA MET A 1 -24.45 -25.58 -50.43
C MET A 1 -24.32 -27.09 -50.32
N LYS A 2 -23.20 -27.60 -49.77
CA LYS A 2 -22.93 -29.04 -49.77
C LYS A 2 -23.86 -29.75 -48.77
N LEU A 3 -24.48 -30.87 -49.17
CA LEU A 3 -25.42 -31.67 -48.36
C LEU A 3 -24.89 -32.02 -46.94
N LYS A 4 -23.56 -32.19 -46.82
CA LYS A 4 -22.86 -32.45 -45.55
C LYS A 4 -22.90 -31.27 -44.57
N GLU A 5 -22.86 -30.04 -45.06
CA GLU A 5 -22.90 -28.84 -44.22
C GLU A 5 -24.31 -28.65 -43.65
N TRP A 6 -25.34 -28.86 -44.48
CA TRP A 6 -26.74 -28.78 -44.05
C TRP A 6 -27.10 -29.86 -43.00
N ALA A 7 -26.59 -31.09 -43.17
CA ALA A 7 -26.75 -32.15 -42.18
C ALA A 7 -26.07 -31.83 -40.83
N LYS A 8 -24.89 -31.19 -40.85
CA LYS A 8 -24.23 -30.72 -39.61
C LYS A 8 -25.01 -29.62 -38.91
N THR A 9 -25.64 -28.72 -39.69
CA THR A 9 -26.49 -27.65 -39.15
C THR A 9 -27.77 -28.20 -38.53
N LEU A 10 -28.45 -29.16 -39.18
CA LEU A 10 -29.66 -29.79 -38.63
C LEU A 10 -29.40 -30.71 -37.43
N LEU A 11 -28.26 -31.39 -37.42
CA LEU A 11 -27.86 -32.27 -36.31
C LEU A 11 -27.20 -31.50 -35.15
N PHE A 12 -27.13 -30.16 -35.23
CA PHE A 12 -26.53 -29.29 -34.23
C PHE A 12 -25.15 -29.77 -33.72
N TYR A 13 -24.33 -30.30 -34.62
CA TYR A 13 -23.07 -30.97 -34.27
C TYR A 13 -22.10 -30.05 -33.49
N GLU A 14 -22.04 -28.78 -33.88
CA GLU A 14 -21.22 -27.76 -33.20
C GLU A 14 -21.70 -27.51 -31.76
N ILE A 15 -23.02 -27.58 -31.51
CA ILE A 15 -23.58 -27.45 -30.16
C ILE A 15 -23.18 -28.65 -29.30
N ALA A 16 -23.26 -29.87 -29.84
CA ALA A 16 -22.83 -31.07 -29.15
C ALA A 16 -21.33 -31.06 -28.82
N LEU A 17 -20.50 -30.55 -29.74
CA LEU A 17 -19.07 -30.37 -29.51
C LEU A 17 -18.81 -29.38 -28.37
N GLY A 18 -19.54 -28.26 -28.34
CA GLY A 18 -19.50 -27.28 -27.25
C GLY A 18 -19.96 -27.86 -25.92
N MET A 19 -21.06 -28.63 -25.91
CA MET A 19 -21.58 -29.30 -24.71
C MET A 19 -20.60 -30.35 -24.16
N LYS A 20 -19.86 -31.04 -25.03
CA LYS A 20 -18.80 -31.96 -24.60
C LYS A 20 -17.67 -31.22 -23.88
N ALA A 21 -17.27 -30.05 -24.39
CA ALA A 21 -16.25 -29.23 -23.75
C ALA A 21 -16.73 -28.69 -22.39
N THR A 22 -17.97 -28.20 -22.29
CA THR A 22 -18.53 -27.73 -21.01
C THR A 22 -18.68 -28.86 -20.00
N LEU A 23 -19.18 -30.04 -20.42
CA LEU A 23 -19.30 -31.21 -19.55
C LEU A 23 -17.93 -31.72 -19.11
N SER A 24 -16.92 -31.69 -19.99
CA SER A 24 -15.54 -32.02 -19.65
C SER A 24 -15.02 -31.07 -18.56
N HIS A 25 -15.24 -29.76 -18.70
CA HIS A 25 -14.85 -28.78 -17.69
C HIS A 25 -15.56 -28.97 -16.34
N PHE A 26 -16.86 -29.26 -16.37
CA PHE A 26 -17.67 -29.48 -15.15
C PHE A 26 -17.23 -30.72 -14.36
N LEU A 27 -16.87 -31.80 -15.05
CA LEU A 27 -16.53 -33.07 -14.40
C LEU A 27 -15.03 -33.21 -14.05
N HIS A 28 -14.12 -32.65 -14.87
CA HIS A 28 -12.69 -32.91 -14.72
C HIS A 28 -11.91 -31.82 -13.98
N TYR A 29 -12.44 -30.60 -13.88
CA TYR A 29 -11.72 -29.48 -13.27
C TYR A 29 -12.34 -29.08 -11.94
N LYS A 30 -11.49 -28.90 -10.93
CA LYS A 30 -11.92 -28.35 -9.64
C LYS A 30 -12.13 -26.84 -9.75
N PRO A 31 -13.09 -26.26 -9.02
CA PRO A 31 -13.31 -24.82 -9.02
C PRO A 31 -12.11 -24.10 -8.40
N ILE A 32 -11.70 -22.98 -9.00
CA ILE A 32 -10.61 -22.11 -8.52
C ILE A 32 -11.07 -21.11 -7.43
N THR A 33 -12.36 -21.15 -7.07
CA THR A 33 -12.98 -20.21 -6.13
C THR A 33 -12.43 -20.37 -4.72
N LEU A 34 -12.11 -19.25 -4.07
CA LEU A 34 -11.82 -19.18 -2.63
C LEU A 34 -13.09 -18.80 -1.88
N GLN A 35 -13.32 -19.39 -0.70
CA GLN A 35 -14.48 -19.05 0.14
C GLN A 35 -14.21 -17.78 0.97
N TYR A 36 -14.27 -16.62 0.32
CA TYR A 36 -14.21 -15.34 1.04
C TYR A 36 -15.46 -15.16 1.92
N PRO A 37 -15.35 -14.71 3.19
CA PRO A 37 -14.18 -14.13 3.86
C PRO A 37 -13.31 -15.11 4.66
N HIS A 38 -13.67 -16.40 4.73
CA HIS A 38 -12.99 -17.41 5.54
C HIS A 38 -11.60 -17.78 4.98
N GLU A 39 -11.50 -17.86 3.65
CA GLU A 39 -10.25 -18.10 2.94
C GLU A 39 -9.87 -16.85 2.15
N LYS A 40 -8.70 -16.28 2.47
CA LYS A 40 -8.14 -15.10 1.78
C LYS A 40 -6.90 -15.50 0.99
N LYS A 41 -6.70 -14.85 -0.14
CA LYS A 41 -5.50 -15.02 -0.96
C LYS A 41 -4.29 -14.42 -0.22
N GLN A 42 -3.17 -15.13 -0.22
CA GLN A 42 -1.91 -14.57 0.27
C GLN A 42 -1.44 -13.45 -0.68
N LEU A 43 -1.25 -12.26 -0.12
CA LEU A 43 -0.79 -11.09 -0.87
C LEU A 43 0.75 -11.05 -0.92
N PRO A 44 1.34 -10.53 -2.00
CA PRO A 44 2.79 -10.34 -2.06
C PRO A 44 3.25 -9.32 -1.02
N SER A 45 4.51 -9.40 -0.61
CA SER A 45 5.11 -8.48 0.38
C SER A 45 5.03 -7.01 -0.04
N ASN A 46 5.16 -6.73 -1.34
CA ASN A 46 5.10 -5.38 -1.93
C ASN A 46 3.69 -4.94 -2.37
N TYR A 47 2.64 -5.56 -1.81
CA TYR A 47 1.27 -5.17 -2.09
C TYR A 47 1.02 -3.71 -1.69
N ARG A 48 0.19 -3.03 -2.49
CA ARG A 48 -0.14 -1.61 -2.31
C ARG A 48 -1.54 -1.45 -1.72
N GLY A 49 -1.66 -1.66 -0.41
CA GLY A 49 -2.89 -1.46 0.34
C GLY A 49 -2.97 -0.07 0.97
N MET A 50 -3.56 -0.02 2.16
CA MET A 50 -3.74 1.22 2.92
C MET A 50 -2.40 1.92 3.22
N LEU A 51 -2.41 3.25 3.18
CA LEU A 51 -1.24 4.05 3.56
C LEU A 51 -1.17 4.22 5.07
N ALA A 52 0.04 4.13 5.62
CA ALA A 52 0.31 4.23 7.04
C ALA A 52 1.49 5.17 7.30
N LEU A 53 1.41 5.91 8.40
CA LEU A 53 2.57 6.61 8.96
C LEU A 53 3.26 5.71 9.98
N LEU A 54 4.58 5.68 9.94
CA LEU A 54 5.40 4.79 10.76
C LEU A 54 6.04 5.53 11.94
N ARG A 55 6.25 4.77 13.01
CA ARG A 55 7.03 5.16 14.18
C ARG A 55 8.33 4.37 14.25
N TYR A 56 9.31 4.92 14.94
CA TYR A 56 10.48 4.18 15.40
C TYR A 56 10.12 3.26 16.57
N ASP A 57 11.06 2.44 17.00
CA ASP A 57 10.95 1.56 18.18
C ASP A 57 10.69 2.34 19.48
N ASP A 58 11.27 3.52 19.64
CA ASP A 58 11.04 4.45 20.77
C ASP A 58 9.64 5.09 20.78
N GLY A 59 8.81 4.80 19.77
CA GLY A 59 7.47 5.36 19.61
C GLY A 59 7.44 6.76 19.01
N THR A 60 8.59 7.36 18.68
CA THR A 60 8.65 8.64 17.99
C THR A 60 8.25 8.48 16.53
N GLU A 61 7.60 9.49 15.97
CA GLU A 61 7.21 9.47 14.56
C GLU A 61 8.43 9.60 13.65
N LYS A 62 8.44 8.81 12.56
CA LYS A 62 9.51 8.92 11.55
C LYS A 62 9.39 10.18 10.69
N CYS A 63 8.20 10.76 10.58
CA CYS A 63 7.92 11.87 9.68
C CYS A 63 8.53 13.19 10.17
N VAL A 64 9.43 13.77 9.37
CA VAL A 64 10.13 15.02 9.69
C VAL A 64 9.47 16.30 9.15
N GLY A 65 8.31 16.18 8.49
CA GLY A 65 7.64 17.34 7.88
C GLY A 65 8.46 17.99 6.74
N CYS A 66 8.95 17.18 5.79
CA CYS A 66 9.71 17.67 4.64
C CYS A 66 8.84 17.98 3.40
N ASP A 67 7.54 17.66 3.45
CA ASP A 67 6.52 17.95 2.42
C ASP A 67 6.80 17.33 1.02
N LEU A 68 7.87 16.53 0.87
CA LEU A 68 8.21 15.82 -0.37
C LEU A 68 7.12 14.85 -0.83
N CYS A 69 6.44 14.20 0.12
CA CYS A 69 5.36 13.28 -0.20
C CYS A 69 4.11 13.99 -0.77
N GLU A 70 3.86 15.23 -0.36
CA GLU A 70 2.80 16.08 -0.92
C GLU A 70 3.16 16.52 -2.33
N ALA A 71 4.40 16.98 -2.55
CA ALA A 71 4.90 17.35 -3.87
C ALA A 71 4.90 16.18 -4.87
N ALA A 72 5.27 14.97 -4.41
CA ALA A 72 5.30 13.78 -5.25
C ALA A 72 3.91 13.20 -5.57
N CYS A 73 2.85 13.64 -4.89
CA CYS A 73 1.52 13.08 -5.05
C CYS A 73 0.85 13.57 -6.35
N PRO A 74 0.57 12.70 -7.33
CA PRO A 74 -0.02 13.13 -8.61
C PRO A 74 -1.46 13.64 -8.44
N SER A 75 -2.22 13.11 -7.49
CA SER A 75 -3.60 13.51 -7.22
C SER A 75 -3.75 14.57 -6.13
N ARG A 76 -2.63 15.05 -5.55
CA ARG A 76 -2.59 16.08 -4.50
C ARG A 76 -3.60 15.83 -3.37
N VAL A 77 -3.54 14.64 -2.79
CA VAL A 77 -4.43 14.21 -1.69
C VAL A 77 -3.82 14.34 -0.31
N ILE A 78 -2.51 14.59 -0.26
CA ILE A 78 -1.74 14.74 0.97
C ILE A 78 -1.58 16.23 1.25
N ARG A 79 -1.75 16.62 2.51
CA ARG A 79 -1.37 17.94 3.01
C ARG A 79 -0.54 17.79 4.27
N VAL A 80 0.63 18.41 4.30
CA VAL A 80 1.55 18.37 5.44
C VAL A 80 1.75 19.78 5.98
N VAL A 81 1.58 19.96 7.29
CA VAL A 81 1.91 21.20 7.99
C VAL A 81 3.03 20.89 8.95
N SER A 82 4.18 21.54 8.75
CA SER A 82 5.42 21.24 9.47
C SER A 82 5.68 22.23 10.59
N ALA A 83 6.22 21.75 11.72
CA ALA A 83 6.58 22.56 12.88
C ALA A 83 7.93 22.15 13.47
N GLU A 84 8.52 23.03 14.27
CA GLU A 84 9.76 22.78 15.00
C GLU A 84 9.47 22.21 16.38
N VAL A 85 10.31 21.29 16.84
CA VAL A 85 10.20 20.72 18.19
C VAL A 85 10.64 21.79 19.21
N PRO A 86 9.78 22.18 20.17
CA PRO A 86 10.15 23.15 21.19
C PRO A 86 11.38 22.68 21.97
N GLY A 87 12.41 23.52 22.05
CA GLY A 87 13.66 23.20 22.74
C GLY A 87 14.72 22.47 21.90
N GLU A 88 14.39 22.06 20.67
CA GLU A 88 15.32 21.42 19.74
C GLU A 88 15.27 22.07 18.34
N PRO A 89 15.96 23.21 18.15
CA PRO A 89 15.82 24.09 16.96
C PRO A 89 16.25 23.47 15.62
N THR A 90 16.69 22.21 15.60
CA THR A 90 17.08 21.48 14.39
C THR A 90 16.11 20.34 14.05
N LYS A 91 15.24 19.93 14.99
CA LYS A 91 14.30 18.83 14.75
C LYS A 91 12.94 19.38 14.31
N ARG A 92 12.46 18.83 13.20
CA ARG A 92 11.16 19.14 12.61
C ARG A 92 10.27 17.93 12.64
N TYR A 93 8.97 18.18 12.72
CA TYR A 93 7.95 17.14 12.72
C TYR A 93 6.71 17.63 11.96
N SER A 94 5.87 16.69 11.52
CA SER A 94 4.57 17.05 10.92
C SER A 94 3.60 17.43 12.03
N LYS A 95 3.24 18.71 12.18
CA LYS A 95 2.20 19.13 13.12
C LYS A 95 0.84 18.57 12.70
N GLU A 96 0.51 18.71 11.42
CA GLU A 96 -0.69 18.13 10.83
C GLU A 96 -0.29 17.32 9.60
N TYR A 97 -0.90 16.15 9.47
CA TYR A 97 -0.78 15.32 8.30
C TYR A 97 -2.18 14.87 7.91
N TYR A 98 -2.61 15.25 6.73
CA TYR A 98 -3.94 14.94 6.23
C TYR A 98 -3.84 14.18 4.92
N MET A 99 -4.64 13.12 4.76
CA MET A 99 -4.68 12.32 3.55
C MET A 99 -6.11 11.96 3.17
N ASP A 100 -6.49 12.33 1.94
CA ASP A 100 -7.80 11.98 1.38
C ASP A 100 -7.72 10.68 0.57
N MET A 101 -8.15 9.57 1.16
CA MET A 101 -8.11 8.25 0.53
C MET A 101 -9.14 8.11 -0.59
N THR A 102 -10.14 9.00 -0.67
CA THR A 102 -11.19 8.95 -1.71
C THR A 102 -10.66 9.29 -3.10
N ARG A 103 -9.54 10.03 -3.16
CA ARG A 103 -8.86 10.46 -4.39
C ARG A 103 -7.48 9.82 -4.55
N CYS A 104 -7.09 8.95 -3.63
CA CYS A 104 -5.79 8.29 -3.67
C CYS A 104 -5.77 7.23 -4.78
N LEU A 105 -4.68 7.18 -5.55
CA LEU A 105 -4.50 6.20 -6.64
C LEU A 105 -3.71 4.96 -6.21
N PHE A 106 -3.29 4.88 -4.94
CA PHE A 106 -2.46 3.78 -4.41
C PHE A 106 -1.19 3.50 -5.24
N CYS A 107 -0.63 4.56 -5.84
CA CYS A 107 0.54 4.46 -6.72
C CYS A 107 1.87 4.21 -5.98
N GLY A 108 1.93 4.50 -4.68
CA GLY A 108 3.15 4.33 -3.86
C GLY A 108 4.26 5.36 -4.09
N LEU A 109 4.01 6.42 -4.86
CA LEU A 109 5.03 7.46 -5.12
C LEU A 109 5.42 8.21 -3.85
N CYS A 110 4.48 8.46 -2.94
CA CYS A 110 4.75 9.09 -1.65
C CYS A 110 5.71 8.26 -0.77
N VAL A 111 5.59 6.93 -0.79
CA VAL A 111 6.48 5.99 -0.07
C VAL A 111 7.88 5.99 -0.68
N LYS A 112 8.00 6.14 -2.00
CA LYS A 112 9.30 6.25 -2.67
C LYS A 112 9.96 7.61 -2.47
N ALA A 113 9.17 8.68 -2.45
CA ALA A 113 9.65 10.05 -2.28
C ALA A 113 10.08 10.35 -0.84
N CYS A 114 9.66 9.55 0.14
CA CYS A 114 10.00 9.78 1.54
C CYS A 114 11.49 9.47 1.78
N PRO A 115 12.30 10.45 2.24
CA PRO A 115 13.74 10.25 2.46
C PRO A 115 14.05 9.48 3.76
N VAL A 116 13.07 9.38 4.66
CA VAL A 116 13.21 8.78 6.01
C VAL A 116 12.29 7.58 6.21
N ASP A 117 11.69 7.08 5.13
CA ASP A 117 10.77 5.94 5.14
C ASP A 117 9.67 6.03 6.22
N ALA A 118 9.09 7.24 6.36
CA ALA A 118 8.02 7.52 7.31
C ALA A 118 6.64 7.03 6.84
N LEU A 119 6.47 6.75 5.55
CA LEU A 119 5.25 6.23 4.97
C LEU A 119 5.45 4.78 4.54
N GLY A 120 4.52 3.91 4.89
CA GLY A 120 4.45 2.53 4.42
C GLY A 120 3.13 2.24 3.72
N MET A 121 3.13 1.25 2.82
CA MET A 121 1.89 0.65 2.29
C MET A 121 1.67 -0.67 3.01
N THR A 122 0.49 -0.84 3.59
CA THR A 122 0.08 -2.06 4.27
C THR A 122 -0.47 -3.09 3.28
N GLN A 123 -0.72 -4.30 3.77
CA GLN A 123 -1.47 -5.33 3.04
C GLN A 123 -2.98 -5.26 3.29
N GLU A 124 -3.47 -4.26 4.03
CA GLU A 124 -4.90 -4.09 4.26
C GLU A 124 -5.57 -3.49 3.02
N TYR A 125 -6.57 -4.19 2.48
CA TYR A 125 -7.38 -3.74 1.33
C TYR A 125 -8.87 -3.59 1.68
N GLU A 126 -9.30 -4.03 2.86
CA GLU A 126 -10.72 -4.10 3.27
C GLU A 126 -11.18 -2.82 4.01
N TRP A 127 -11.03 -1.67 3.36
CA TRP A 127 -11.33 -0.35 3.95
C TRP A 127 -12.64 0.28 3.46
N ALA A 128 -13.61 -0.54 3.05
CA ALA A 128 -14.92 -0.06 2.63
C ALA A 128 -15.69 0.52 3.82
N VAL A 129 -16.19 1.76 3.67
CA VAL A 129 -16.95 2.49 4.69
C VAL A 129 -18.24 3.05 4.09
N TYR A 130 -19.24 3.27 4.94
CA TYR A 130 -20.53 3.82 4.51
C TYR A 130 -20.51 5.34 4.26
N ASP A 131 -19.71 6.09 5.04
CA ASP A 131 -19.55 7.53 4.87
C ASP A 131 -18.19 7.87 4.27
N LYS A 132 -18.20 8.63 3.16
CA LYS A 132 -17.02 9.13 2.48
C LYS A 132 -16.06 9.88 3.40
N ARG A 133 -16.58 10.61 4.39
CA ARG A 133 -15.75 11.41 5.32
C ARG A 133 -14.82 10.55 6.17
N GLN A 134 -15.15 9.27 6.37
CA GLN A 134 -14.29 8.35 7.12
C GLN A 134 -13.02 7.95 6.35
N LEU A 135 -12.97 8.21 5.04
CA LEU A 135 -11.78 8.01 4.19
C LEU A 135 -10.88 9.25 4.15
N GLN A 136 -11.22 10.31 4.88
CA GLN A 136 -10.37 11.47 5.07
C GLN A 136 -9.62 11.28 6.38
N LEU A 137 -8.35 10.89 6.28
CA LEU A 137 -7.56 10.46 7.43
C LEU A 137 -6.70 11.59 7.98
N ASN A 138 -6.72 11.68 9.30
CA ASN A 138 -5.82 12.51 10.08
C ASN A 138 -4.53 11.74 10.42
N LYS A 139 -3.53 12.48 10.89
CA LYS A 139 -2.21 11.99 11.25
C LYS A 139 -2.28 10.84 12.25
N GLU A 140 -3.09 10.97 13.28
CA GLU A 140 -3.24 9.98 14.35
C GLU A 140 -3.82 8.67 13.82
N GLN A 141 -4.77 8.75 12.89
CA GLN A 141 -5.36 7.57 12.27
C GLN A 141 -4.35 6.84 11.39
N LEU A 142 -3.57 7.59 10.60
CA LEU A 142 -2.49 7.02 9.79
C LEU A 142 -1.40 6.36 10.63
N LEU A 143 -1.05 6.95 11.78
CA LEU A 143 -0.12 6.36 12.74
C LEU A 143 -0.69 5.09 13.37
N ALA A 144 -1.97 5.09 13.75
CA ALA A 144 -2.64 3.91 14.29
C ALA A 144 -2.69 2.73 13.30
N ILE A 145 -2.86 3.02 12.00
CA ILE A 145 -2.77 2.01 10.94
C ILE A 145 -1.35 1.45 10.87
N GLY A 146 -0.33 2.31 10.97
CA GLY A 146 1.08 1.90 11.01
C GLY A 146 1.39 1.02 12.22
N ASP A 147 0.92 1.42 13.40
CA ASP A 147 1.11 0.69 14.65
C ASP A 147 0.50 -0.72 14.60
N ARG A 148 -0.64 -0.89 13.92
CA ARG A 148 -1.31 -2.18 13.73
C ARG A 148 -0.61 -3.09 12.72
N ASN A 149 -0.13 -2.51 11.62
CA ASN A 149 0.35 -3.29 10.46
C ASN A 149 1.86 -3.51 10.44
N PHE A 150 2.63 -2.66 11.11
CA PHE A 150 4.09 -2.73 11.17
C PHE A 150 4.56 -2.86 12.63
N PRO A 151 4.46 -4.07 13.22
CA PRO A 151 4.86 -4.31 14.60
C PRO A 151 6.38 -4.31 14.79
N VAL A 152 7.13 -4.73 13.76
CA VAL A 152 8.60 -4.67 13.77
C VAL A 152 9.02 -3.28 13.31
N ARG A 153 9.62 -2.52 14.23
CA ARG A 153 10.05 -1.15 13.98
C ARG A 153 11.57 -1.07 13.94
N GLU A 154 12.06 -0.23 13.06
CA GLU A 154 13.49 0.10 13.00
C GLU A 154 13.90 0.89 14.23
N LYS A 155 15.11 0.60 14.72
CA LYS A 155 15.71 1.38 15.79
C LYS A 155 15.99 2.80 15.33
N ARG A 156 15.62 3.77 16.14
CA ARG A 156 16.05 5.15 15.90
C ARG A 156 17.57 5.22 16.03
N LEU A 157 18.25 5.71 15.00
CA LEU A 157 19.69 5.93 15.05
C LEU A 157 19.98 7.09 15.99
N GLU A 158 20.59 6.81 17.14
CA GLU A 158 21.11 7.83 18.03
C GLU A 158 22.42 8.39 17.45
N PHE A 159 22.43 9.68 17.11
CA PHE A 159 23.64 10.36 16.69
C PHE A 159 24.57 10.46 17.90
N GLN A 160 25.62 9.65 17.93
CA GLN A 160 26.52 9.52 19.08
C GLN A 160 27.32 10.79 19.42
N HIS A 161 27.29 11.85 18.61
CA HIS A 161 28.20 12.99 18.78
C HIS A 161 27.49 14.35 18.69
N PRO A 162 27.81 15.30 19.60
CA PRO A 162 27.08 16.55 19.76
C PRO A 162 27.19 17.55 18.59
N ASN A 163 28.08 17.32 17.61
CA ASN A 163 28.41 18.28 16.54
C ASN A 163 28.32 17.73 15.10
N VAL A 164 27.67 16.60 14.83
CA VAL A 164 27.59 16.08 13.44
C VAL A 164 26.40 16.66 12.69
N ALA A 165 26.42 17.98 12.53
CA ALA A 165 25.74 18.61 11.43
C ALA A 165 26.72 18.54 10.25
N TYR A 166 26.35 17.77 9.23
CA TYR A 166 26.88 17.80 7.86
C TYR A 166 28.22 17.07 7.57
N PHE A 167 28.10 16.09 6.68
CA PHE A 167 29.14 15.44 5.86
C PHE A 167 29.99 14.31 6.50
N ASN A 168 29.84 13.11 5.90
CA ASN A 168 30.85 12.05 5.80
C ASN A 168 31.06 11.06 6.96
N VAL A 169 30.00 10.64 7.62
CA VAL A 169 29.97 9.24 8.10
C VAL A 169 28.99 8.50 7.22
N GLY A 170 29.46 8.10 6.04
CA GLY A 170 28.74 7.16 5.19
C GLY A 170 28.52 5.90 6.01
N PHE A 171 27.27 5.65 6.41
CA PHE A 171 26.85 4.38 6.98
C PHE A 171 27.27 3.29 5.99
N LYS A 172 28.32 2.53 6.33
CA LYS A 172 28.90 1.50 5.44
C LYS A 172 27.90 0.38 5.11
N GLU A 173 26.84 0.25 5.89
CA GLU A 173 25.85 -0.82 5.80
C GLU A 173 24.44 -0.26 6.05
N ILE A 174 24.00 0.70 5.24
CA ILE A 174 22.55 0.97 5.19
C ILE A 174 21.93 -0.26 4.51
N PRO A 175 20.98 -0.99 5.15
CA PRO A 175 20.22 -2.01 4.45
C PRO A 175 19.59 -1.32 3.24
N GLN A 176 20.03 -1.71 2.04
CA GLN A 176 19.46 -1.14 0.82
C GLN A 176 17.98 -1.48 0.82
N LYS A 177 17.15 -0.45 0.55
CA LYS A 177 15.70 -0.58 0.48
C LYS A 177 15.35 -1.66 -0.56
N GLU A 178 15.02 -2.86 -0.09
CA GLU A 178 14.54 -3.92 -0.96
C GLU A 178 13.14 -3.53 -1.47
N LEU A 179 12.99 -3.57 -2.80
CA LEU A 179 11.81 -3.11 -3.56
C LEU A 179 10.66 -4.12 -3.54
#